data_AF-A0A3C1PPR8-F1
#
_entry.id   AF-A0A3C1PPR8-F1
#
_cell.length_a   1.000
_cell.length_b   1.000
_cell.length_c   1.000
_cell.angle_alpha   90.00
_cell.angle_beta   90.00
_cell.angle_gamma   90.00
#
_symmetry.space_group_name_H-M   'P 1'
#
loop_
_entity.id
_entity.type
_entity.pdbx_description
1 polymer ?
#
loop_
_entity_poly.entity_id
_entity_poly.type
_entity_poly.pdbx_seq_one_letter_code
_entity_poly.pdbx_strand_id
1 'polypeptide(L)' 'YAYKLEGFNNDWVYCDARFPYANFTKIPHGNWVFNVKCTNSEGNWSNQITT' A
#
# COMPACT_ATOMS: atom_id res chain seq x y z
N TYR A 1 -3.76 7.57 0.06
CA TYR A 1 -3.86 6.11 -0.14
C TYR A 1 -3.10 5.41 0.97
N ALA A 2 -3.20 4.08 1.09
CA ALA A 2 -2.27 3.31 1.88
C ALA A 2 -1.87 2.04 1.14
N TYR A 3 -0.63 1.63 1.27
CA TYR A 3 -0.10 0.44 0.62
C TYR A 3 0.76 -0.38 1.60
N LYS A 4 0.90 -1.67 1.31
CA LYS A 4 1.86 -2.56 1.98
C LYS A 4 2.37 -3.59 0.98
N LEU A 5 3.63 -3.97 1.11
CA LEU A 5 4.19 -5.12 0.42
C LEU A 5 4.36 -6.25 1.42
N GLU A 6 3.64 -7.35 1.25
CA GLU A 6 3.67 -8.44 2.22
C GLU A 6 5.08 -9.04 2.32
N GLY A 7 5.56 -9.23 3.54
CA GLY A 7 6.92 -9.70 3.80
C GLY A 7 8.02 -8.63 3.74
N PHE A 8 7.70 -7.41 3.29
CA PHE A 8 8.64 -6.28 3.31
C PHE A 8 8.22 -5.19 4.30
N ASN A 9 6.93 -4.84 4.32
CA ASN A 9 6.36 -3.93 5.31
C ASN A 9 5.52 -4.71 6.33
N ASN A 10 5.82 -4.52 7.61
CA ASN A 10 5.00 -5.07 8.69
C ASN A 10 3.67 -4.32 8.85
N ASP A 11 3.66 -3.02 8.55
CA ASP A 11 2.52 -2.12 8.72
C ASP A 11 2.12 -1.42 7.41
N TRP A 12 0.87 -0.93 7.37
CA TRP A 12 0.39 -0.10 6.27
C TRP A 12 1.13 1.23 6.21
N VAL A 13 1.67 1.56 5.04
CA VAL A 13 2.27 2.87 4.77
C VAL A 13 1.18 3.79 4.24
N TYR A 14 0.90 4.87 4.97
CA TYR A 14 -0.07 5.89 4.59
C TYR A 14 0.64 6.96 3.76
N CYS A 15 0.18 7.18 2.53
CA CYS A 15 0.73 8.19 1.63
C CYS A 15 -0.25 9.34 1.41
N ASP A 16 0.31 10.54 1.35
CA ASP A 16 -0.40 11.76 0.97
C ASP A 16 -1.00 11.56 -0.43
N ALA A 17 -2.28 11.92 -0.59
CA ALA A 17 -2.97 11.82 -1.87
C ALA A 17 -2.30 12.65 -2.98
N ARG A 18 -1.53 13.69 -2.61
CA ARG A 18 -0.74 14.51 -3.54
C ARG A 18 0.49 13.80 -4.09
N PHE A 19 0.98 12.77 -3.41
CA PHE A 19 2.18 12.03 -3.79
C PHE A 19 1.95 10.51 -3.67
N PRO A 20 1.12 9.90 -4.54
CA PRO A 20 0.72 8.49 -4.45
C PRO A 20 1.81 7.56 -5.02
N TYR A 21 3.05 7.72 -4.57
CA TYR A 21 4.19 6.91 -5.04
C TYR A 21 4.61 5.93 -3.95
N ALA A 22 4.79 4.66 -4.35
CA ALA A 22 5.37 3.62 -3.52
C ALA A 22 6.68 3.17 -4.16
N ASN A 23 7.80 3.38 -3.46
CA ASN A 23 9.13 3.02 -3.96
C ASN A 23 9.68 1.86 -3.13
N PHE A 24 9.92 0.72 -3.78
CA PHE A 24 10.58 -0.43 -3.18
C PHE A 24 11.89 -0.67 -3.89
N THR A 25 12.99 -0.71 -3.14
CA THR A 25 14.33 -0.95 -3.69
C THR A 25 14.95 -2.16 -3.03
N LYS A 26 15.82 -2.86 -3.77
CA LYS A 26 16.56 -4.04 -3.27
C LYS A 26 15.66 -5.19 -2.78
N ILE A 27 14.53 -5.42 -3.45
CA ILE A 27 13.67 -6.56 -3.13
C ILE A 27 14.31 -7.85 -3.71
N PRO A 28 14.55 -8.88 -2.88
CA PRO A 28 15.02 -10.18 -3.37
C PRO A 28 14.05 -10.82 -4.38
N HIS A 29 14.55 -11.75 -5.18
CA HIS A 29 13.72 -12.57 -6.04
C HIS A 29 12.69 -13.38 -5.23
N GLY A 30 11.46 -13.49 -5.75
CA GLY A 30 10.40 -14.20 -5.05
C GLY A 30 9.02 -13.70 -5.46
N ASN A 31 8.01 -14.28 -4.84
CA ASN A 31 6.64 -13.86 -4.99
C ASN A 31 6.31 -12.85 -3.91
N TRP A 32 5.81 -11.68 -4.34
CA TRP A 32 5.44 -10.59 -3.46
C TRP A 32 4.00 -10.20 -3.73
N VAL A 33 3.29 -9.82 -2.67
CA VAL A 33 1.88 -9.40 -2.76
C VAL A 33 1.80 -7.92 -2.41
N PHE A 34 1.47 -7.10 -3.41
CA PHE A 34 1.35 -5.66 -3.24
C PHE A 34 -0.10 -5.29 -2.94
N ASN A 35 -0.37 -4.94 -1.69
CA ASN A 35 -1.71 -4.56 -1.27
C ASN A 35 -1.86 -3.04 -1.30
N VAL A 36 -3.00 -2.57 -1.80
CA VAL A 36 -3.38 -1.15 -1.79
C VAL A 36 -4.81 -0.97 -1.29
N LYS A 37 -5.02 0.10 -0.51
CA LYS A 37 -6.33 0.58 -0.08
C LYS A 37 -6.43 2.10 -0.20
N CYS A 38 -7.64 2.61 -0.42
CA CYS A 38 -7.93 4.03 -0.49
C CYS A 38 -8.97 4.42 0.56
N THR A 39 -9.04 5.73 0.84
CA THR A 39 -10.14 6.33 1.60
C THR A 39 -11.11 7.00 0.64
N ASN A 40 -12.40 7.03 1.00
CA ASN A 40 -13.36 7.91 0.33
C ASN A 40 -13.13 9.39 0.72
N SER A 41 -13.92 10.30 0.17
CA SER A 41 -13.87 11.74 0.49
C SER A 41 -14.13 12.08 1.96
N GLU A 42 -14.72 11.16 2.71
CA GLU A 42 -15.05 11.31 4.14
C GLU A 42 -13.95 10.73 5.05
N GLY A 43 -12.87 10.17 4.48
CA GLY A 43 -11.78 9.56 5.23
C GLY A 43 -12.03 8.12 5.66
N ASN A 44 -13.15 7.52 5.26
CA ASN A 44 -13.45 6.11 5.54
C ASN A 44 -12.61 5.21 4.63
N TRP A 45 -11.88 4.25 5.22
CA TRP A 45 -11.09 3.28 4.47
C TRP A 45 -11.98 2.28 3.73
N SER A 46 -11.64 2.00 2.48
CA SER A 46 -12.25 0.91 1.72
C SER A 46 -12.02 -0.42 2.43
N ASN A 47 -13.09 -1.21 2.56
CA ASN A 47 -13.02 -2.61 3.02
C ASN A 47 -12.43 -3.53 1.95
N GLN A 48 -12.37 -3.07 0.70
CA GLN A 48 -11.79 -3.82 -0.41
C GLN A 48 -10.31 -3.47 -0.55
N ILE A 49 -9.47 -4.48 -0.36
CA ILE A 49 -8.02 -4.43 -0.61
C ILE A 49 -7.77 -5.13 -1.94
N THR A 50 -7.07 -4.44 -2.84
CA THR A 50 -6.61 -5.04 -4.11
C THR A 50 -5.16 -5.50 -3.94
N THR A 51 -4.86 -6.69 -4.49
CA THR A 51 -3.55 -7.37 -4.46
C THR A 51 -2.95 -7.52 -5.84
#